data_AF-A0A3B0UNL1-F1
#
_entry.id   AF-A0A3B0UNL1-F1
#
_cell.length_a   1.000
_cell.length_b   1.000
_cell.length_c   1.000
_cell.angle_alpha   90.00
_cell.angle_beta   90.00
_cell.angle_gamma   90.00
#
_symmetry.space_group_name_H-M   'P 1'
#
loop_
_entity.id
_entity.type
_entity.pdbx_description
1 polymer ?
#
loop_
_entity_poly.entity_id
_entity_poly.type
_entity_poly.pdbx_seq_one_letter_code
_entity_poly.pdbx_strand_id
1 'polypeptide(L)'
;MRRSVNYRKRHVVQQSFGAVFLILVAFWLVSLIWGLSGKAVFAWQVANETEQQASALSARKQSLEKSITELKTARGKEGVMRTAFGVARPGERVIIVMSHKKTHILKKNISWWKRALALVGL
;
A
#
# COMPACT_ATOMS: atom_id res chain seq x y z
N MET A 1 8.50 -77.21 -29.21
CA MET A 1 9.16 -75.94 -29.54
C MET A 1 8.93 -74.93 -28.42
N ARG A 2 10.00 -74.44 -27.77
CA ARG A 2 9.92 -73.54 -26.61
C ARG A 2 10.78 -72.30 -26.85
N ARG A 3 10.19 -71.14 -26.51
CA ARG A 3 10.81 -69.87 -26.11
C ARG A 3 11.48 -69.02 -27.19
N SER A 4 10.71 -68.07 -27.72
CA SER A 4 11.19 -66.74 -28.17
C SER A 4 10.75 -65.75 -27.08
N VAL A 5 11.59 -65.41 -26.10
CA VAL A 5 12.67 -64.42 -26.12
C VAL A 5 12.12 -62.98 -26.00
N ASN A 6 12.05 -62.53 -24.76
CA ASN A 6 11.72 -61.17 -24.34
C ASN A 6 12.96 -60.27 -24.46
N TYR A 7 13.09 -59.51 -25.56
CA TYR A 7 14.14 -58.47 -25.70
C TYR A 7 13.59 -57.07 -26.04
N ARG A 8 12.44 -56.68 -25.49
CA ARG A 8 11.81 -55.36 -25.75
C ARG A 8 11.58 -54.50 -24.50
N LYS A 9 12.36 -54.69 -23.43
CA LYS A 9 12.21 -53.90 -22.18
C LYS A 9 13.42 -53.07 -21.77
N ARG A 10 14.61 -53.22 -22.37
CA ARG A 10 15.81 -52.45 -21.93
C ARG A 10 15.90 -51.03 -22.52
N HIS A 11 15.44 -50.81 -23.75
CA HIS A 11 15.52 -49.48 -24.39
C HIS A 11 14.46 -48.49 -23.89
N VAL A 12 13.30 -48.97 -23.41
CA VAL A 12 12.28 -48.10 -22.82
C VAL A 12 12.75 -47.49 -21.50
N VAL A 13 13.51 -48.20 -20.67
CA VAL A 13 13.96 -47.66 -19.37
C VAL A 13 15.02 -46.56 -19.55
N GLN A 14 15.91 -46.69 -20.54
CA GLN A 14 16.90 -45.65 -20.86
C GLN A 14 16.24 -44.41 -21.49
N GLN A 15 15.21 -44.59 -22.35
CA GLN A 15 14.44 -43.47 -22.89
C GLN A 15 13.58 -42.78 -21.82
N SER A 16 13.03 -43.52 -20.85
CA SER A 16 12.26 -42.96 -19.74
C SER A 16 13.12 -42.08 -18.82
N PHE A 17 14.37 -42.46 -18.56
CA PHE A 17 15.28 -41.64 -17.74
C PHE A 17 15.58 -40.28 -18.39
N GLY A 18 15.81 -40.27 -19.70
CA GLY A 18 16.01 -39.02 -20.46
C GLY A 18 14.77 -38.12 -20.43
N ALA A 19 13.57 -38.70 -20.58
CA ALA A 19 12.32 -37.95 -20.53
C ALA A 19 12.06 -37.33 -19.14
N VAL A 20 12.31 -38.07 -18.06
CA VAL A 20 12.16 -37.56 -16.69
C VAL A 20 13.16 -36.43 -16.41
N PHE A 21 14.41 -36.58 -16.85
CA PHE A 21 15.40 -35.52 -16.72
C PHE A 21 14.98 -34.25 -17.47
N LEU A 22 14.45 -34.39 -18.69
CA LEU A 22 13.96 -33.26 -19.49
C LEU A 22 12.79 -32.53 -18.83
N ILE A 23 11.87 -33.28 -18.22
CA ILE A 23 10.74 -32.70 -17.47
C ILE A 23 11.24 -31.95 -16.23
N LEU A 24 12.21 -32.52 -15.50
CA LEU A 24 12.79 -31.88 -14.31
C LEU A 24 13.49 -30.56 -14.68
N VAL A 25 14.27 -30.56 -15.76
CA VAL A 25 14.93 -29.37 -16.30
C VAL A 25 13.89 -28.33 -16.72
N ALA A 26 12.87 -28.73 -17.48
CA ALA A 26 11.80 -27.82 -17.89
C ALA A 26 11.09 -27.18 -16.67
N PHE A 27 10.78 -27.97 -15.64
CA PHE A 27 10.16 -27.48 -14.41
C PHE A 27 11.07 -26.48 -13.67
N TRP A 28 12.38 -26.76 -13.63
CA TRP A 28 13.37 -25.88 -13.03
C TRP A 28 13.49 -24.54 -13.77
N LEU A 29 13.46 -24.54 -15.12
CA LEU A 29 13.42 -23.31 -15.91
C LEU A 29 12.17 -22.46 -15.63
N VAL A 30 11.00 -23.09 -15.53
CA VAL A 30 9.74 -22.38 -15.18
C VAL A 30 9.84 -21.75 -13.79
N SER A 31 10.42 -22.45 -12.81
CA SER A 31 10.66 -21.92 -11.47
C SER A 31 11.60 -20.70 -11.47
N LEU A 32 12.63 -20.70 -12.32
CA LEU A 32 13.54 -19.56 -12.48
C LEU A 32 12.84 -18.35 -13.09
N ILE A 33 12.00 -18.57 -14.11
CA ILE A 33 11.20 -17.52 -14.75
C ILE A 33 10.26 -16.86 -13.73
N TRP A 34 9.56 -17.65 -12.91
CA TRP A 34 8.73 -17.11 -11.82
C TRP A 34 9.53 -16.28 -10.82
N GLY A 35 10.73 -16.73 -10.44
CA GLY A 35 11.63 -16.01 -9.55
C GLY A 35 12.15 -14.68 -10.11
N LEU A 36 12.28 -14.57 -11.44
CA LEU A 36 12.72 -13.36 -12.14
C LEU A 36 11.58 -12.38 -12.40
N SER A 37 10.40 -12.88 -12.76
CA SER A 37 9.19 -12.03 -12.90
C SER A 37 8.87 -11.29 -11.61
N GLY A 38 9.14 -11.91 -10.45
CA GLY A 38 9.01 -11.27 -9.15
C GLY A 38 10.04 -10.17 -8.85
N LYS A 39 11.09 -9.97 -9.65
CA LYS A 39 12.13 -8.94 -9.40
C LYS A 39 12.11 -7.80 -10.39
N ALA A 40 11.75 -8.06 -11.65
CA ALA A 40 11.69 -7.03 -12.69
C ALA A 40 10.55 -6.01 -12.46
N VAL A 41 9.43 -6.45 -11.87
CA VAL A 41 8.29 -5.56 -11.57
C VAL A 41 8.60 -4.61 -10.40
N PHE A 42 9.40 -5.04 -9.42
CA PHE A 42 9.71 -4.22 -8.24
C PHE A 42 10.63 -3.04 -8.55
N ALA A 43 11.59 -3.18 -9.47
CA ALA A 43 12.53 -2.10 -9.77
C ALA A 43 11.84 -0.85 -10.37
N TRP A 44 10.82 -1.06 -11.21
CA TRP A 44 10.05 0.04 -11.80
C TRP A 44 9.10 0.69 -10.80
N GLN A 45 8.49 -0.09 -9.93
CA GLN A 45 7.53 0.40 -8.94
C GLN A 45 8.24 1.22 -7.83
N VAL A 46 9.42 0.78 -7.40
CA VAL A 46 10.25 1.50 -6.43
C VAL A 46 10.77 2.82 -6.99
N ALA A 47 11.21 2.86 -8.27
CA ALA A 47 11.69 4.09 -8.89
C ALA A 47 10.60 5.18 -8.93
N ASN A 48 9.38 4.80 -9.32
CA ASN A 48 8.26 5.74 -9.44
C ASN A 48 7.77 6.24 -8.06
N GLU A 49 7.77 5.37 -7.04
CA GLU A 49 7.44 5.77 -5.66
C GLU A 49 8.50 6.72 -5.08
N THR A 50 9.79 6.51 -5.35
CA THR A 50 10.84 7.41 -4.88
C THR A 50 10.76 8.80 -5.52
N GLU A 51 10.39 8.90 -6.79
CA GLU A 51 10.25 10.18 -7.49
C GLU A 51 9.03 10.99 -6.99
N GLN A 52 7.92 10.29 -6.69
CA GLN A 52 6.74 10.92 -6.08
C GLN A 52 7.01 11.40 -4.66
N GLN A 53 7.76 10.62 -3.86
CA GLN A 53 8.14 11.05 -2.51
C GLN A 53 9.11 12.23 -2.55
N ALA A 54 10.07 12.26 -3.48
CA ALA A 54 11.01 13.36 -3.63
C ALA A 54 10.30 14.67 -4.05
N SER A 55 9.36 14.59 -5.00
CA SER A 55 8.57 15.74 -5.45
C SER A 55 7.60 16.25 -4.37
N ALA A 56 6.96 15.35 -3.61
CA ALA A 56 6.14 15.73 -2.47
C ALA A 56 6.96 16.43 -1.36
N LEU A 57 8.18 15.94 -1.11
CA LEU A 57 9.07 16.51 -0.10
C LEU A 57 9.61 17.87 -0.51
N SER A 58 9.97 18.05 -1.78
CA SER A 58 10.43 19.34 -2.31
C SER A 58 9.32 20.39 -2.29
N ALA A 59 8.09 20.02 -2.68
CA ALA A 59 6.93 20.90 -2.61
C ALA A 59 6.62 21.35 -1.17
N ARG A 60 6.70 20.42 -0.20
CA ARG A 60 6.56 20.74 1.23
C ARG A 60 7.66 21.70 1.68
N LYS A 61 8.92 21.43 1.35
CA LYS A 61 10.04 22.30 1.70
C LYS A 61 9.84 23.72 1.19
N GLN A 62 9.41 23.86 -0.07
CA GLN A 62 9.17 25.16 -0.68
C GLN A 62 7.99 25.90 -0.02
N SER A 63 6.93 25.18 0.36
CA SER A 63 5.83 25.75 1.15
C SER A 63 6.30 26.24 2.52
N LEU A 64 7.11 25.44 3.23
CA LEU A 64 7.63 25.82 4.55
C LEU A 64 8.57 27.02 4.46
N GLU A 65 9.43 27.10 3.45
CA GLU A 65 10.32 28.25 3.24
C GLU A 65 9.53 29.54 2.98
N LYS A 66 8.45 29.47 2.19
CA LYS A 66 7.55 30.61 1.98
C LYS A 66 6.89 31.03 3.30
N SER A 67 6.33 30.10 4.06
CA SER A 67 5.72 30.39 5.37
C SER A 67 6.73 30.97 6.36
N ILE A 68 7.97 30.48 6.40
CA ILE A 68 9.04 31.04 7.25
C ILE A 68 9.37 32.47 6.83
N THR A 69 9.41 32.74 5.53
CA THR A 69 9.67 34.09 5.01
C THR A 69 8.54 35.05 5.38
N GLU A 70 7.29 34.62 5.27
CA GLU A 70 6.12 35.39 5.73
C GLU A 70 6.15 35.63 7.24
N LEU A 71 6.44 34.60 8.04
CA LEU A 71 6.59 34.66 9.50
C LEU A 71 7.74 35.56 9.98
N LYS A 72 8.78 35.79 9.16
CA LYS A 72 9.87 36.71 9.50
C LYS A 72 9.43 38.18 9.43
N THR A 73 8.37 38.49 8.69
CA THR A 73 7.86 39.87 8.59
C THR A 73 7.10 40.29 9.85
N ALA A 74 7.13 41.58 10.18
CA ALA A 74 6.41 42.12 11.34
C ALA A 74 4.89 41.86 11.26
N ARG A 75 4.29 41.95 10.06
CA ARG A 75 2.89 41.61 9.82
C ARG A 75 2.60 40.11 9.96
N GLY A 76 3.49 39.23 9.51
CA GLY A 76 3.33 37.78 9.63
C GLY A 76 3.37 37.30 11.07
N LYS A 77 4.25 37.89 11.90
CA LYS A 77 4.28 37.61 13.35
C LYS A 77 2.98 38.05 14.04
N GLU A 78 2.49 39.25 13.75
CA GLU A 78 1.24 39.77 14.34
C GLU A 78 0.03 38.91 13.93
N GLY A 79 -0.04 38.48 12.66
CA GLY A 79 -1.10 37.62 12.15
C GLY A 79 -1.13 36.24 12.83
N VAL A 80 0.02 35.59 12.96
CA VAL A 80 0.10 34.28 13.63
C VAL A 80 -0.18 34.38 15.13
N MET A 81 0.22 35.47 15.79
CA MET A 81 -0.15 35.72 17.17
C MET A 81 -1.68 35.88 17.34
N ARG A 82 -2.36 36.61 16.43
CA ARG A 82 -3.84 36.71 16.43
C ARG A 82 -4.51 35.34 16.26
N THR A 83 -4.01 34.50 15.36
CA THR A 83 -4.62 33.18 15.08
C THR A 83 -4.32 32.14 16.16
N ALA A 84 -3.07 32.06 16.63
CA ALA A 84 -2.63 31.03 17.57
C ALA A 84 -3.04 31.32 19.02
N PHE A 85 -2.99 32.59 19.43
CA PHE A 85 -3.26 32.99 20.81
C PHE A 85 -4.57 33.76 20.98
N GLY A 86 -5.30 34.04 19.89
CA GLY A 86 -6.58 34.75 19.96
C GLY A 86 -6.46 36.17 20.54
N VAL A 87 -5.25 36.74 20.55
CA VAL A 87 -4.98 38.04 21.15
C VAL A 87 -5.40 39.17 20.21
N ALA A 88 -6.37 39.97 20.65
CA ALA A 88 -6.75 41.20 19.99
C ALA A 88 -5.88 42.37 20.46
N ARG A 89 -5.85 43.48 19.69
CA ARG A 89 -5.14 44.69 20.14
C ARG A 89 -5.80 45.23 21.42
N PRO A 90 -5.04 45.91 22.31
CA PRO A 90 -5.64 46.56 23.47
C PRO A 90 -6.73 47.54 23.00
N GLY A 91 -8.01 47.19 23.23
CA GLY A 91 -9.18 47.96 22.78
C GLY A 91 -10.22 47.21 21.92
N GLU A 92 -9.94 46.02 21.39
CA GLU A 92 -10.91 45.19 20.64
C GLU A 92 -11.71 44.28 21.60
N ARG A 93 -13.05 44.30 21.55
CA ARG A 93 -13.93 43.40 22.34
C ARG A 93 -14.12 42.07 21.58
N VAL A 94 -13.66 40.95 22.14
CA VAL A 94 -13.83 39.61 21.56
C VAL A 94 -15.05 38.93 22.17
N ILE A 95 -16.04 38.55 21.33
CA ILE A 95 -17.23 37.80 21.75
C ILE A 95 -17.02 36.33 21.35
N ILE A 96 -16.89 35.44 22.33
CA ILE A 96 -16.76 33.99 22.10
C ILE A 96 -18.17 33.39 22.06
N VAL A 97 -18.64 33.02 20.86
CA VAL A 97 -19.92 32.32 20.69
C VAL A 97 -19.71 30.82 20.77
N MET A 98 -20.13 30.19 21.88
CA MET A 98 -20.14 28.74 22.02
C MET A 98 -21.40 28.14 21.40
N SER A 99 -21.29 27.53 20.23
CA SER A 99 -22.40 26.79 19.61
C SER A 99 -22.56 25.44 20.31
N HIS A 100 -23.68 25.23 21.00
CA HIS A 100 -24.04 23.94 21.59
C HIS A 100 -24.25 22.92 20.46
N LYS A 101 -23.36 21.94 20.35
CA LYS A 101 -23.54 20.83 19.40
C LYS A 101 -24.75 20.01 19.85
N LYS A 102 -25.83 20.05 19.08
CA LYS A 102 -26.93 19.10 19.20
C LYS A 102 -26.38 17.72 18.87
N THR A 103 -26.34 16.84 19.86
CA THR A 103 -25.90 15.46 19.74
C THR A 103 -26.87 14.72 18.83
N HIS A 104 -26.51 14.52 17.56
CA HIS A 104 -27.26 13.64 16.69
C HIS A 104 -27.05 12.20 17.20
N ILE A 105 -28.10 11.62 17.77
CA ILE A 105 -28.14 10.21 18.11
C ILE A 105 -28.10 9.45 16.80
N LEU A 106 -26.91 9.00 16.40
CA LEU A 106 -26.73 8.12 15.25
C LEU A 106 -27.46 6.81 15.55
N LYS A 107 -28.59 6.60 14.87
CA LYS A 107 -29.31 5.33 14.89
C LYS A 107 -28.37 4.28 14.29
N LYS A 108 -27.78 3.46 15.16
CA LYS A 108 -26.91 2.34 14.81
C LYS A 108 -27.69 1.37 13.93
N ASN A 109 -27.45 1.43 12.62
CA ASN A 109 -28.05 0.51 11.66
C ASN A 109 -27.37 -0.84 11.80
N ILE A 110 -28.06 -1.82 12.40
CA ILE A 110 -27.57 -3.20 12.48
C ILE A 110 -27.57 -3.77 11.07
N SER A 111 -26.37 -4.12 10.57
CA SER A 111 -26.19 -4.81 9.30
C SER A 111 -26.90 -6.16 9.34
N TRP A 112 -27.78 -6.38 8.37
CA TRP A 112 -28.62 -7.56 8.21
C TRP A 112 -27.86 -8.90 8.24
N TRP A 113 -26.60 -8.91 7.79
CA TRP A 113 -25.73 -10.10 7.87
C TRP A 113 -25.44 -10.55 9.30
N LYS A 114 -25.41 -9.63 10.29
CA LYS A 114 -25.28 -10.02 11.71
C LYS A 114 -26.51 -10.79 12.20
N ARG A 115 -27.69 -10.54 11.63
CA ARG A 115 -28.90 -11.33 11.91
C ARG A 115 -28.85 -12.69 11.22
N ALA A 116 -28.26 -12.78 10.03
CA ALA A 116 -28.11 -14.04 9.31
C ALA A 116 -27.13 -15.00 10.02
N LEU A 117 -26.01 -14.49 10.55
CA LEU A 117 -25.04 -15.31 11.30
C LEU A 117 -25.60 -15.83 12.63
N ALA A 118 -26.39 -15.01 13.33
CA ALA A 118 -27.04 -15.42 14.59
C ALA A 118 -28.01 -16.61 14.40
N LEU A 119 -28.61 -16.77 13.22
CA LEU A 119 -29.46 -17.91 12.87
C LEU A 119 -28.69 -19.20 12.58
N VAL A 120 -27.41 -19.08 12.22
CA VAL A 120 -26.52 -20.21 11.88
C VAL A 120 -25.68 -20.66 13.08
N GLY A 121 -25.85 -20.03 14.26
CA GLY A 121 -25.23 -20.48 15.51
C GLY A 121 -23.73 -20.18 15.59
N LEU A 122 -23.31 -19.02 15.10
CA LEU A 122 -21.99 -18.44 15.36
C LEU A 122 -22.12 -17.05 16.01
#